data_AF-A0A8T5ZCM5-F1
#
_entry.id   AF-A0A8T5ZCM5-F1
#
_cell.length_a   1.000
_cell.length_b   1.000
_cell.length_c   1.000
_cell.angle_alpha   90.00
_cell.angle_beta   90.00
_cell.angle_gamma   90.00
#
_symmetry.space_group_name_H-M   'P 1'
#
loop_
_entity.id
_entity.type
_entity.pdbx_description
1 polymer ?
#
loop_
_entity_poly.entity_id
_entity_poly.type
_entity_poly.pdbx_seq_one_letter_code
_entity_poly.pdbx_strand_id
1 'polypeptide(L)'
;MNVNDRKVLCTVDQAFYGEREDQFGKLKAYYEVFSNGEIIPINQSEFFCETEQVFVTGGFSEIKDKFKDNLFEATCSPTNFEKKEGDCKYVTRFNACEEIKGLQVSQIINEKLPLPEDPIIVTEKKPTTKTIVIEENDYIFGPFDFTSYHDESSDTFTLNLKPINTPLNRIPQYHIGKIGIQKCIANIAKNSKHAP
;
A
#
# COMPACT_ATOMS: atom_id res chain seq x y z
N MET A 1 10.03 -19.86 -3.46
CA MET A 1 8.59 -19.67 -3.69
C MET A 1 8.07 -20.91 -4.37
N ASN A 2 6.95 -21.43 -3.87
CA ASN A 2 6.22 -22.50 -4.52
C ASN A 2 5.62 -21.96 -5.83
N VAL A 3 5.44 -22.80 -6.85
CA VAL A 3 4.99 -22.38 -8.19
C VAL A 3 3.60 -21.71 -8.18
N ASN A 4 2.82 -21.96 -7.12
CA ASN A 4 1.47 -21.43 -6.94
C ASN A 4 1.39 -20.28 -5.91
N ASP A 5 2.52 -19.80 -5.39
CA ASP A 5 2.52 -18.64 -4.50
C ASP A 5 2.20 -17.38 -5.30
N ARG A 6 1.34 -16.52 -4.75
CA ARG A 6 0.97 -15.24 -5.34
C ARG A 6 1.36 -14.12 -4.41
N LYS A 7 1.86 -13.01 -4.96
CA LYS A 7 2.25 -11.85 -4.16
C LYS A 7 1.19 -10.77 -4.28
N VAL A 8 0.75 -10.21 -3.17
CA VAL A 8 -0.26 -9.15 -3.13
C VAL A 8 0.23 -7.95 -2.33
N LEU A 9 -0.30 -6.78 -2.67
CA LEU A 9 -0.23 -5.58 -1.84
C LEU A 9 -1.51 -5.45 -1.02
N CYS A 10 -1.35 -5.36 0.30
CA CYS A 10 -2.46 -5.43 1.24
C CYS A 10 -2.27 -4.52 2.46
N THR A 11 -3.36 -4.29 3.19
CA THR A 11 -3.35 -3.74 4.54
C THR A 11 -3.94 -4.74 5.52
N VAL A 12 -3.74 -4.47 6.81
CA VAL A 12 -4.47 -5.17 7.87
C VAL A 12 -5.97 -4.85 7.74
N ASP A 13 -6.82 -5.85 7.95
CA ASP A 13 -8.29 -5.70 7.87
C ASP A 13 -8.92 -5.97 9.25
N GLN A 14 -9.04 -7.24 9.63
CA GLN A 14 -9.75 -7.64 10.85
C GLN A 14 -9.07 -8.81 11.56
N ALA A 15 -8.99 -8.76 12.89
CA ALA A 15 -8.63 -9.90 13.73
C ALA A 15 -9.79 -10.91 13.83
N PHE A 16 -9.51 -12.20 14.01
CA PHE A 16 -10.56 -13.13 14.45
C PHE A 16 -10.76 -13.03 15.96
N TYR A 17 -12.02 -12.95 16.41
CA TYR A 17 -12.36 -12.91 17.82
C TYR A 17 -12.09 -14.25 18.52
N GLY A 18 -11.47 -14.21 19.70
CA GLY A 18 -11.30 -15.37 20.60
C GLY A 18 -9.86 -15.56 21.07
N GLU A 19 -9.58 -16.71 21.70
CA GLU A 19 -8.28 -17.03 22.33
C GLU A 19 -7.06 -17.09 21.37
N ARG A 20 -7.27 -16.84 20.08
CA ARG A 20 -6.21 -16.91 19.05
C ARG A 20 -6.17 -15.66 18.15
N GLU A 21 -6.67 -14.53 18.64
CA GLU A 21 -6.65 -13.25 17.92
C GLU A 21 -5.24 -12.80 17.53
N ASP A 22 -4.23 -13.16 18.33
CA ASP A 22 -2.82 -12.88 18.04
C ASP A 22 -2.29 -13.68 16.85
N GLN A 23 -2.89 -14.84 16.57
CA GLN A 23 -2.38 -15.78 15.56
C GLN A 23 -3.13 -15.67 14.23
N PHE A 24 -4.42 -15.35 14.26
CA PHE A 24 -5.28 -15.39 13.10
C PHE A 24 -5.97 -14.07 12.83
N GLY A 25 -6.03 -13.69 11.56
CA GLY A 25 -6.74 -12.51 11.11
C GLY A 25 -6.90 -12.52 9.60
N LYS A 26 -7.35 -11.39 9.08
CA LYS A 26 -7.54 -11.14 7.65
C LYS A 26 -6.74 -9.93 7.22
N LEU A 27 -6.19 -10.03 6.03
CA LEU A 27 -5.64 -8.90 5.28
C LEU A 27 -6.59 -8.56 4.14
N LYS A 28 -6.65 -7.28 3.76
CA LYS A 28 -7.37 -6.84 2.58
C LYS A 28 -6.38 -6.63 1.44
N ALA A 29 -6.51 -7.42 0.38
CA ALA A 29 -5.66 -7.34 -0.81
C ALA A 29 -6.25 -6.33 -1.80
N TYR A 30 -5.39 -5.46 -2.34
CA TYR A 30 -5.78 -4.42 -3.30
C TYR A 30 -5.19 -4.66 -4.68
N TYR A 31 -3.95 -5.16 -4.72
CA TYR A 31 -3.19 -5.36 -5.94
C TYR A 31 -2.46 -6.70 -5.90
N GLU A 32 -2.21 -7.25 -7.07
CA GLU A 32 -1.32 -8.38 -7.27
C GLU A 32 -0.02 -7.92 -7.91
N VAL A 33 1.10 -8.48 -7.45
CA VAL A 33 2.45 -8.22 -7.97
C VAL A 33 2.88 -9.44 -8.78
N PHE A 34 3.02 -9.27 -10.09
CA PHE A 34 3.40 -10.32 -11.02
C PHE A 34 4.92 -10.49 -11.11
N SER A 35 5.35 -11.65 -11.59
CA SER A 35 6.77 -12.01 -11.71
C SER A 35 7.57 -11.10 -12.67
N ASN A 36 6.88 -10.48 -13.63
CA ASN A 36 7.44 -9.47 -14.54
C ASN A 36 7.56 -8.08 -13.89
N GLY A 37 7.12 -7.92 -12.64
CA GLY A 37 7.14 -6.65 -11.90
C GLY A 37 5.90 -5.78 -12.11
N GLU A 38 4.91 -6.20 -12.90
CA GLU A 38 3.65 -5.47 -13.04
C GLU A 38 2.82 -5.56 -11.76
N ILE A 39 2.16 -4.45 -11.42
CA ILE A 39 1.27 -4.34 -10.28
C ILE A 39 -0.12 -4.00 -10.80
N ILE A 40 -1.07 -4.92 -10.65
CA ILE A 40 -2.41 -4.81 -11.23
C ILE A 40 -3.45 -4.95 -10.12
N PRO A 41 -4.58 -4.21 -10.16
CA PRO A 41 -5.70 -4.43 -9.24
C PRO A 41 -6.07 -5.91 -9.10
N ILE A 42 -6.33 -6.32 -7.85
CA ILE A 42 -6.66 -7.70 -7.51
C ILE A 42 -7.88 -8.17 -8.32
N ASN A 43 -7.89 -9.43 -8.75
CA ASN A 43 -8.93 -10.03 -9.61
C ASN A 43 -9.10 -9.42 -11.01
N GLN A 44 -8.31 -8.43 -11.43
CA GLN A 44 -8.48 -7.81 -12.74
C GLN A 44 -7.80 -8.60 -13.87
N SER A 45 -6.55 -9.03 -13.67
CA SER A 45 -5.82 -9.83 -14.66
C SER A 45 -6.10 -11.33 -14.48
N GLU A 46 -5.91 -11.84 -13.26
CA GLU A 46 -6.20 -13.23 -12.90
C GLU A 46 -7.07 -13.29 -11.64
N PHE A 47 -8.09 -14.15 -11.65
CA PHE A 47 -8.94 -14.34 -10.47
C PHE A 47 -8.11 -14.84 -9.28
N PHE A 48 -8.10 -14.08 -8.20
CA PHE A 48 -7.45 -14.39 -6.93
C PHE A 48 -8.45 -14.97 -5.94
N CYS A 49 -9.43 -14.17 -5.54
CA CYS A 49 -10.47 -14.54 -4.60
C CYS A 49 -11.64 -13.56 -4.67
N GLU A 50 -12.87 -14.06 -4.58
CA GLU A 50 -14.08 -13.25 -4.53
C GLU A 50 -14.09 -12.22 -3.40
N THR A 51 -13.59 -12.59 -2.21
CA THR A 51 -13.59 -11.72 -1.04
C THR A 51 -12.50 -10.66 -1.03
N GLU A 52 -11.50 -10.76 -1.91
CA GLU A 52 -10.32 -9.88 -1.92
C GLU A 52 -9.57 -9.88 -0.57
N GLN A 53 -9.81 -10.90 0.27
CA GLN A 53 -9.20 -11.07 1.60
C GLN A 53 -8.17 -12.21 1.59
N VAL A 54 -7.12 -12.09 2.40
CA VAL A 54 -6.14 -13.17 2.65
C VAL A 54 -6.20 -13.57 4.12
N PHE A 55 -6.32 -14.87 4.40
CA PHE A 55 -6.34 -15.37 5.77
C PHE A 55 -4.92 -15.54 6.30
N VAL A 56 -4.64 -14.95 7.47
CA VAL A 56 -3.36 -15.11 8.17
C VAL A 56 -3.46 -16.35 9.06
N THR A 57 -2.56 -17.31 8.85
CA THR A 57 -2.52 -18.59 9.58
C THR A 57 -1.51 -18.63 10.74
N GLY A 58 -0.84 -17.52 11.01
CA GLY A 58 0.11 -17.40 12.11
C GLY A 58 0.80 -16.03 12.12
N GLY A 59 0.96 -15.49 13.32
CA GLY A 59 1.64 -14.21 13.59
C GLY A 59 0.87 -12.97 13.15
N PHE A 60 -0.44 -12.90 13.43
CA PHE A 60 -1.27 -11.76 13.01
C PHE A 60 -0.96 -10.50 13.82
N SER A 61 -0.71 -10.62 15.13
CA SER A 61 -0.34 -9.47 15.97
C SER A 61 0.98 -8.85 15.52
N GLU A 62 1.97 -9.66 15.13
CA GLU A 62 3.25 -9.15 14.61
C GLU A 62 3.07 -8.42 13.27
N ILE A 63 2.17 -8.87 12.39
CA ILE A 63 1.80 -8.14 11.18
C ILE A 63 1.17 -6.79 11.56
N LYS A 64 0.20 -6.81 12.47
CA LYS A 64 -0.51 -5.61 12.92
C LYS A 64 0.43 -4.57 13.51
N ASP A 65 1.34 -4.99 14.39
CA ASP A 65 2.29 -4.10 15.06
C ASP A 65 3.33 -3.54 14.10
N LYS A 66 3.83 -4.38 13.17
CA LYS A 66 4.86 -3.99 12.20
C LYS A 66 4.33 -3.04 11.14
N PHE A 67 3.18 -3.35 10.56
CA PHE A 67 2.68 -2.64 9.37
C PHE A 67 1.60 -1.61 9.69
N LYS A 68 0.83 -1.78 10.77
CA LYS A 68 -0.28 -0.89 11.16
C LYS A 68 -1.24 -0.68 9.98
N ASP A 69 -1.48 0.57 9.60
CA ASP A 69 -2.35 0.95 8.49
C ASP A 69 -1.61 1.08 7.14
N ASN A 70 -0.30 0.79 7.12
CA ASN A 70 0.50 0.93 5.91
C ASN A 70 0.23 -0.23 4.94
N LEU A 71 0.36 0.06 3.65
CA LEU A 71 0.39 -0.94 2.59
C LEU A 71 1.70 -1.73 2.66
N PHE A 72 1.60 -3.05 2.58
CA PHE A 72 2.76 -3.96 2.60
C PHE A 72 2.59 -5.11 1.61
N GLU A 73 3.68 -5.83 1.34
CA GLU A 73 3.66 -7.02 0.48
C GLU A 73 3.39 -8.28 1.31
N ALA A 74 2.48 -9.14 0.86
CA ALA A 74 2.30 -10.48 1.40
C ALA A 74 2.49 -11.53 0.30
N THR A 75 3.27 -12.56 0.61
CA THR A 75 3.32 -13.78 -0.22
C THR A 75 2.25 -14.73 0.29
N CYS A 76 1.35 -15.14 -0.59
CA CYS A 76 0.18 -15.94 -0.30
C CYS A 76 0.28 -17.30 -0.97
N SER A 77 0.16 -18.37 -0.19
CA SER A 77 0.21 -19.76 -0.68
C SER A 77 -1.19 -20.36 -0.71
N PRO A 78 -1.48 -21.31 -1.62
CA PRO A 78 -2.75 -22.02 -1.63
C PRO A 78 -3.01 -22.72 -0.29
N THR A 79 -4.24 -22.62 0.20
CA THR A 79 -4.66 -23.32 1.41
C THR A 79 -4.79 -24.82 1.17
N ASN A 80 -4.33 -25.60 2.16
CA ASN A 80 -4.58 -27.04 2.26
C ASN A 80 -5.83 -27.36 3.10
N PHE A 81 -6.48 -26.35 3.68
CA PHE A 81 -7.72 -26.54 4.44
C PHE A 81 -8.91 -26.78 3.51
N GLU A 82 -9.94 -27.43 4.04
CA GLU A 82 -11.20 -27.68 3.33
C GLU A 82 -11.86 -26.36 2.93
N LYS A 83 -12.18 -26.19 1.65
CA LYS A 83 -12.65 -24.94 1.07
C LYS A 83 -14.17 -24.96 1.03
N LYS A 84 -14.84 -24.04 1.73
CA LYS A 84 -16.27 -23.79 1.49
C LYS A 84 -16.43 -22.82 0.34
N GLU A 85 -17.60 -22.83 -0.27
CA GLU A 85 -17.97 -21.84 -1.28
C GLU A 85 -17.93 -20.44 -0.64
N GLY A 86 -17.21 -19.50 -1.26
CA GLY A 86 -16.95 -18.16 -0.73
C GLY A 86 -15.65 -17.98 0.09
N ASP A 87 -14.94 -19.06 0.43
CA ASP A 87 -13.67 -18.94 1.17
C ASP A 87 -12.50 -18.55 0.26
N CYS A 88 -11.59 -17.72 0.78
CA CYS A 88 -10.34 -17.45 0.08
C CYS A 88 -9.46 -18.69 0.00
N LYS A 89 -8.96 -18.95 -1.21
CA LYS A 89 -8.09 -20.09 -1.52
C LYS A 89 -6.63 -19.86 -1.10
N TYR A 90 -6.29 -18.67 -0.64
CA TYR A 90 -4.92 -18.27 -0.33
C TYR A 90 -4.79 -17.86 1.14
N VAL A 91 -3.67 -18.26 1.72
CA VAL A 91 -3.29 -17.92 3.09
C VAL A 91 -1.89 -17.33 3.15
N THR A 92 -1.60 -16.60 4.23
CA THR A 92 -0.25 -16.10 4.52
C THR A 92 0.12 -16.26 5.99
N ARG A 93 1.33 -15.83 6.35
CA ARG A 93 1.93 -15.84 7.69
C ARG A 93 2.87 -14.64 7.83
N PHE A 94 3.16 -14.22 9.05
CA PHE A 94 4.05 -13.08 9.32
C PHE A 94 5.39 -13.11 8.56
N ASN A 95 6.05 -14.27 8.50
CA ASN A 95 7.34 -14.44 7.84
C ASN A 95 7.29 -14.31 6.31
N ALA A 96 6.09 -14.30 5.72
CA ALA A 96 5.85 -14.11 4.30
C ALA A 96 5.43 -12.66 3.97
N CYS A 97 5.43 -11.76 4.97
CA CYS A 97 5.09 -10.35 4.81
C CYS A 97 6.33 -9.44 4.87
N GLU A 98 6.44 -8.53 3.92
CA GLU A 98 7.56 -7.59 3.79
C GLU A 98 7.06 -6.16 3.58
N GLU A 99 7.88 -5.18 3.96
CA GLU A 99 7.63 -3.79 3.57
C GLU A 99 7.86 -3.62 2.07
N ILE A 100 7.05 -2.77 1.43
CA ILE A 100 7.29 -2.37 0.03
C ILE A 100 8.64 -1.64 -0.04
N LYS A 101 9.50 -2.08 -0.97
CA LYS A 101 10.88 -1.58 -1.07
C LYS A 101 10.95 -0.43 -2.07
N GLY A 102 11.68 0.62 -1.70
CA GLY A 102 11.98 1.75 -2.60
C GLY A 102 10.72 2.48 -3.08
N LEU A 103 10.70 2.81 -4.37
CA LEU A 103 9.65 3.62 -5.03
C LEU A 103 8.71 2.76 -5.87
N GLN A 104 8.48 1.50 -5.48
CA GLN A 104 7.60 0.60 -6.23
C GLN A 104 6.16 1.10 -6.32
N VAL A 105 5.66 1.72 -5.23
CA VAL A 105 4.30 2.27 -5.14
C VAL A 105 4.33 3.56 -4.34
N SER A 106 3.66 4.58 -4.87
CA SER A 106 3.40 5.85 -4.18
C SER A 106 1.93 6.21 -4.31
N GLN A 107 1.35 6.76 -3.24
CA GLN A 107 -0.02 7.23 -3.28
C GLN A 107 -0.09 8.61 -3.93
N ILE A 108 -1.07 8.81 -4.82
CA ILE A 108 -1.35 10.09 -5.44
C ILE A 108 -2.23 10.91 -4.50
N ILE A 109 -1.82 12.15 -4.22
CA ILE A 109 -2.57 13.14 -3.46
C ILE A 109 -3.01 14.25 -4.40
N ASN A 110 -4.30 14.52 -4.44
CA ASN A 110 -4.92 15.53 -5.30
C ASN A 110 -5.03 16.86 -4.54
N GLU A 111 -3.89 17.44 -4.22
CA GLU A 111 -3.78 18.70 -3.48
C GLU A 111 -2.87 19.68 -4.22
N LYS A 112 -2.93 20.95 -3.83
CA LYS A 112 -1.99 21.95 -4.36
C LYS A 112 -0.56 21.58 -3.95
N LEU A 113 0.39 21.72 -4.87
CA LEU A 113 1.80 21.54 -4.54
C LEU A 113 2.22 22.63 -3.52
N PRO A 114 2.69 22.26 -2.32
CA PRO A 114 3.09 23.23 -1.32
C PRO A 114 4.39 23.94 -1.74
N LEU A 115 4.62 25.11 -1.15
CA LEU A 115 5.85 25.85 -1.36
C LEU A 115 7.02 25.18 -0.62
N PRO A 116 8.26 25.25 -1.12
CA PRO A 116 9.42 24.69 -0.42
C PRO A 116 9.63 25.24 0.99
N GLU A 117 9.24 26.49 1.25
CA GLU A 117 9.35 27.14 2.55
C GLU A 117 8.27 26.67 3.55
N ASP A 118 7.16 26.12 3.04
CA ASP A 118 6.04 25.61 3.83
C ASP A 118 5.53 24.29 3.22
N PRO A 119 6.30 23.18 3.37
CA PRO A 119 6.06 21.91 2.68
C PRO A 119 4.97 21.09 3.39
N ILE A 120 3.81 21.69 3.65
CA ILE A 120 2.73 21.11 4.43
C ILE A 120 1.51 20.85 3.54
N ILE A 121 0.92 19.67 3.69
CA ILE A 121 -0.38 19.30 3.10
C ILE A 121 -1.28 18.81 4.23
N VAL A 122 -2.57 19.13 4.15
CA VAL A 122 -3.58 18.58 5.06
C VAL A 122 -4.48 17.63 4.27
N THR A 123 -4.70 16.42 4.78
CA THR A 123 -5.54 15.40 4.15
C THR A 123 -6.55 14.83 5.15
N GLU A 124 -7.70 14.36 4.66
CA GLU A 124 -8.71 13.71 5.51
C GLU A 124 -8.30 12.31 5.98
N LYS A 125 -7.50 11.61 5.17
CA LYS A 125 -7.01 10.26 5.46
C LYS A 125 -5.50 10.25 5.43
N LYS A 126 -4.89 9.48 6.34
CA LYS A 126 -3.45 9.22 6.31
C LYS A 126 -3.09 8.40 5.06
N PRO A 127 -2.04 8.77 4.30
CA PRO A 127 -1.56 7.92 3.22
C PRO A 127 -1.08 6.56 3.74
N THR A 128 -1.39 5.49 3.01
CA THR A 128 -1.01 4.11 3.38
C THR A 128 0.37 3.73 2.86
N THR A 129 0.90 4.49 1.91
CA THR A 129 2.24 4.27 1.34
C THR A 129 3.27 5.13 2.07
N LYS A 130 4.54 4.71 2.06
CA LYS A 130 5.65 5.47 2.67
C LYS A 130 6.02 6.73 1.88
N THR A 131 5.68 6.76 0.60
CA THR A 131 5.96 7.89 -0.30
C THR A 131 4.68 8.32 -1.00
N ILE A 132 4.57 9.62 -1.23
CA ILE A 132 3.45 10.18 -1.98
C ILE A 132 3.94 10.93 -3.21
N VAL A 133 3.04 11.13 -4.15
CA VAL A 133 3.19 12.07 -5.24
C VAL A 133 1.99 13.01 -5.24
N ILE A 134 2.19 14.22 -5.75
CA ILE A 134 1.14 15.24 -5.79
C ILE A 134 0.72 15.44 -7.23
N GLU A 135 -0.58 15.32 -7.50
CA GLU A 135 -1.16 15.64 -8.80
C GLU A 135 -1.68 17.07 -8.81
N GLU A 136 -1.10 17.90 -9.69
CA GLU A 136 -1.54 19.29 -9.89
C GLU A 136 -1.37 19.69 -11.36
N ASN A 137 -2.42 20.25 -11.97
CA ASN A 137 -2.39 20.80 -13.33
C ASN A 137 -1.84 19.84 -14.40
N ASP A 138 -2.32 18.58 -14.43
CA ASP A 138 -1.84 17.51 -15.33
C ASP A 138 -0.37 17.08 -15.13
N TYR A 139 0.23 17.45 -13.99
CA TYR A 139 1.57 17.01 -13.60
C TYR A 139 1.55 16.24 -12.29
N ILE A 140 2.44 15.27 -12.21
CA ILE A 140 2.77 14.53 -11.00
C ILE A 140 4.11 15.05 -10.48
N PHE A 141 4.13 15.45 -9.21
CA PHE A 141 5.29 15.97 -8.49
C PHE A 141 5.77 15.00 -7.42
N GLY A 142 7.08 14.86 -7.28
CA GLY A 142 7.72 14.05 -6.23
C GLY A 142 8.65 12.97 -6.79
N PRO A 143 8.71 11.78 -6.18
CA PRO A 143 8.02 11.37 -4.95
C PRO A 143 8.56 12.09 -3.71
N PHE A 144 7.74 12.16 -2.67
CA PHE A 144 8.05 12.75 -1.37
C PHE A 144 7.97 11.70 -0.27
N ASP A 145 8.95 11.72 0.63
CA ASP A 145 8.79 11.16 1.97
C ASP A 145 7.94 12.12 2.80
N PHE A 146 7.32 11.65 3.88
CA PHE A 146 6.56 12.53 4.77
C PHE A 146 6.55 12.05 6.22
N THR A 147 6.28 12.99 7.12
CA THR A 147 5.84 12.69 8.49
C THR A 147 4.40 13.16 8.66
N SER A 148 3.57 12.36 9.30
CA SER A 148 2.15 12.66 9.52
C SER A 148 1.85 12.95 10.99
N TYR A 149 1.04 13.98 11.25
CA TYR A 149 0.42 14.26 12.53
C TYR A 149 -1.11 14.25 12.39
N HIS A 150 -1.83 13.63 13.34
CA HIS A 150 -3.30 13.61 13.35
C HIS A 150 -3.81 14.69 14.30
N ASP A 151 -4.64 15.58 13.78
CA ASP A 151 -5.38 16.55 14.57
C ASP A 151 -6.74 15.96 14.93
N GLU A 152 -6.90 15.54 16.19
CA GLU A 152 -8.14 14.93 16.70
C GLU A 152 -9.33 15.90 16.67
N SER A 153 -9.11 17.22 16.66
CA SER A 153 -10.18 18.20 16.72
C SER A 153 -10.90 18.37 15.36
N SER A 154 -10.13 18.29 14.27
CA SER A 154 -10.64 18.37 12.90
C SER A 154 -10.73 17.01 12.21
N ASP A 155 -10.21 15.95 12.83
CA ASP A 155 -10.04 14.62 12.25
C ASP A 155 -9.28 14.64 10.92
N THR A 156 -8.19 15.41 10.87
CA THR A 156 -7.36 15.57 9.67
C THR A 156 -5.91 15.21 9.94
N PHE A 157 -5.19 14.85 8.87
CA PHE A 157 -3.78 14.52 8.91
C PHE A 157 -2.96 15.62 8.26
N THR A 158 -2.03 16.19 9.03
CA THR A 158 -1.03 17.12 8.52
C THR A 158 0.20 16.33 8.08
N LEU A 159 0.54 16.42 6.80
CA LEU A 159 1.69 15.79 6.16
C LEU A 159 2.78 16.85 5.96
N ASN A 160 3.93 16.66 6.61
CA ASN A 160 5.12 17.47 6.38
C ASN A 160 6.03 16.73 5.39
N LEU A 161 6.19 17.30 4.20
CA LEU A 161 6.86 16.67 3.07
C LEU A 161 8.37 16.85 3.13
N LYS A 162 9.08 15.80 2.71
CA LYS A 162 10.53 15.78 2.61
C LYS A 162 10.95 15.21 1.27
N PRO A 163 12.03 15.74 0.68
CA PRO A 163 12.62 15.12 -0.49
C PRO A 163 13.12 13.72 -0.16
N ILE A 164 12.94 12.78 -1.09
CA ILE A 164 13.45 11.42 -0.92
C ILE A 164 14.97 11.41 -0.84
N ASN A 165 15.51 10.73 0.17
CA ASN A 165 16.96 10.59 0.32
C ASN A 165 17.44 9.41 -0.54
N THR A 166 17.91 9.69 -1.75
CA THR A 166 18.59 8.66 -2.56
C THR A 166 20.09 8.70 -2.27
N PRO A 167 20.77 7.55 -2.08
CA PRO A 167 22.22 7.49 -1.86
C PRO A 167 23.05 7.90 -3.10
N LEU A 168 22.45 8.62 -4.05
CA LEU A 168 23.10 9.16 -5.23
C LEU A 168 23.66 10.54 -4.88
N ASN A 169 24.95 10.59 -4.52
CA ASN A 169 25.74 11.78 -4.19
C ASN A 169 25.73 12.93 -5.23
N ARG A 170 24.96 12.84 -6.32
CA ARG A 170 24.94 13.80 -7.43
C ARG A 170 23.59 14.47 -7.66
N ILE A 171 22.54 14.09 -6.92
CA ILE A 171 21.25 14.75 -7.03
C ILE A 171 21.18 15.80 -5.91
N PRO A 172 20.95 17.09 -6.22
CA PRO A 172 20.70 18.09 -5.19
C PRO A 172 19.60 17.60 -4.25
N GLN A 173 19.74 17.84 -2.94
CA GLN A 173 18.83 17.35 -1.88
C GLN A 173 17.34 17.72 -2.09
N TYR A 174 16.99 18.54 -3.09
CA TYR A 174 15.66 19.08 -3.32
C TYR A 174 15.14 18.86 -4.75
N HIS A 175 15.56 17.79 -5.45
CA HIS A 175 15.00 17.53 -6.79
C HIS A 175 13.60 16.92 -6.68
N ILE A 176 12.58 17.74 -6.88
CA ILE A 176 11.20 17.29 -7.08
C ILE A 176 11.07 16.91 -8.55
N GLY A 177 10.85 15.62 -8.82
CA GLY A 177 10.54 15.16 -10.17
C GLY A 177 9.22 15.77 -10.63
N LYS A 178 9.17 16.26 -11.87
CA LYS A 178 7.94 16.73 -12.53
C LYS A 178 7.69 15.88 -13.76
N ILE A 179 6.59 15.16 -13.80
CA ILE A 179 6.22 14.28 -14.91
C ILE A 179 4.81 14.63 -15.37
N GLY A 180 4.61 14.82 -16.67
CA GLY A 180 3.26 15.02 -17.22
C GLY A 180 2.44 13.73 -17.06
N ILE A 181 1.21 13.84 -16.57
CA ILE A 181 0.36 12.70 -16.19
C ILE A 181 0.19 11.68 -17.31
N GLN A 182 0.13 12.14 -18.57
CA GLN A 182 0.01 11.30 -19.77
C GLN A 182 1.10 10.22 -19.86
N LYS A 183 2.29 10.46 -19.31
CA LYS A 183 3.40 9.50 -19.28
C LYS A 183 3.23 8.42 -18.20
N CYS A 184 2.34 8.66 -17.24
CA CYS A 184 2.12 7.80 -16.08
C CYS A 184 0.75 7.11 -16.10
N ILE A 185 -0.19 7.50 -16.97
CA ILE A 185 -1.58 6.97 -16.98
C ILE A 185 -1.64 5.44 -16.94
N ALA A 186 -0.79 4.75 -17.69
CA ALA A 186 -0.75 3.29 -17.73
C ALA A 186 -0.36 2.65 -16.37
N ASN A 187 0.26 3.41 -15.48
CA ASN A 187 0.74 2.99 -14.17
C ASN A 187 -0.11 3.57 -13.01
N ILE A 188 -1.16 4.35 -13.32
CA ILE A 188 -2.08 4.87 -12.30
C ILE A 188 -3.16 3.83 -12.07
N ALA A 189 -3.08 3.17 -10.91
CA ALA A 189 -4.12 2.26 -10.49
C ALA A 189 -5.39 3.03 -10.07
N LYS A 190 -6.51 2.78 -10.75
CA LYS A 190 -7.82 3.29 -10.35
C LYS A 190 -8.55 2.19 -9.60
N ASN A 191 -8.56 2.26 -8.27
CA ASN A 191 -9.30 1.28 -7.47
C ASN A 191 -10.78 1.71 -7.39
N SER A 192 -11.56 1.40 -8.41
CA SER A 192 -12.95 1.85 -8.56
C SER A 192 -13.91 1.31 -7.50
N LYS A 193 -13.56 0.22 -6.79
CA LYS A 193 -14.32 -0.32 -5.66
C LYS A 193 -13.98 0.31 -4.31
N HIS A 194 -12.85 1.02 -4.23
CA HIS A 194 -12.30 1.59 -2.99
C HIS A 194 -11.79 3.01 -3.19
N ALA A 195 -12.41 3.76 -4.12
CA ALA A 195 -12.34 5.21 -4.09
C ALA A 195 -12.76 5.66 -2.67
N PRO A 196 -12.09 6.67 -2.09
CA PRO A 196 -12.40 7.14 -0.75
C PRO A 196 -13.87 7.48 -0.56
#